data_AF-A0A963K5F5-F1
#
_entry.id   AF-A0A963K5F5-F1
#
_cell.length_a   1.000
_cell.length_b   1.000
_cell.length_c   1.000
_cell.angle_alpha   90.00
_cell.angle_beta   90.00
_cell.angle_gamma   90.00
#
_symmetry.space_group_name_H-M   'P 1'
#
loop_
_entity.id
_entity.type
_entity.pdbx_description
1 polymer ?
#
loop_
_entity_poly.entity_id
_entity_poly.type
_entity_poly.pdbx_seq_one_letter_code
_entity_poly.pdbx_strand_id
1 'polypeptide(L)' 'MTPSNVLFIMSDEHSRRHLGAYDDTFVRTPSMDALAAQGTLFENAYCNCPICVPS' A
#
# COMPACT_ATOMS: atom_id res chain seq x y z
N MET A 1 -13.74 12.65 -23.00
CA MET A 1 -13.01 11.91 -21.95
C MET A 1 -13.90 10.78 -21.48
N THR A 2 -13.41 9.55 -21.51
CA THR A 2 -14.13 8.41 -20.91
C THR A 2 -14.08 8.54 -19.38
N PRO A 3 -15.17 8.27 -18.65
CA PRO A 3 -15.15 8.25 -17.19
C PRO A 3 -14.07 7.28 -16.68
N SER A 4 -13.34 7.69 -15.64
CA SER A 4 -12.37 6.83 -14.96
C SER A 4 -12.98 6.31 -13.67
N ASN A 5 -12.82 5.02 -13.42
CA ASN A 5 -13.21 4.42 -12.14
C ASN A 5 -12.07 4.61 -11.13
N VAL A 6 -12.43 4.76 -9.86
CA VAL A 6 -11.49 4.82 -8.74
C VAL A 6 -11.75 3.63 -7.81
N LEU A 7 -10.71 2.84 -7.54
CA LEU A 7 -10.73 1.73 -6.59
C LEU A 7 -9.81 2.06 -5.42
N PHE A 8 -10.37 2.10 -4.21
CA PHE A 8 -9.62 2.28 -2.97
C PHE A 8 -9.50 0.95 -2.24
N ILE A 9 -8.26 0.52 -1.97
CA ILE A 9 -7.95 -0.73 -1.27
C ILE A 9 -7.21 -0.35 0.02
N MET A 10 -7.73 -0.82 1.16
CA MET A 10 -7.11 -0.63 2.48
C MET A 10 -7.04 -1.99 3.18
N SER A 11 -5.85 -2.36 3.61
CA SER A 11 -5.61 -3.55 4.43
C SER A 11 -5.56 -3.17 5.91
N ASP A 12 -6.09 -4.03 6.77
CA ASP A 12 -6.09 -3.83 8.22
C ASP A 12 -4.79 -4.35 8.84
N GLU A 13 -4.19 -3.56 9.75
CA GLU A 13 -2.94 -3.87 10.48
C GLU A 13 -1.72 -4.28 9.61
N HIS A 14 -1.75 -4.04 8.31
CA HIS A 14 -0.68 -4.45 7.40
C HIS A 14 0.53 -3.51 7.50
N SER A 15 1.61 -4.02 8.08
CA SER A 15 2.84 -3.25 8.22
C SER A 15 3.56 -3.07 6.89
N ARG A 16 4.03 -1.83 6.64
CA ARG A 16 4.98 -1.47 5.57
C ARG A 16 6.17 -2.44 5.47
N ARG A 17 6.63 -2.99 6.60
CA ARG A 17 7.80 -3.87 6.69
C ARG A 17 7.60 -5.23 6.01
N HIS A 18 6.37 -5.60 5.68
CA HIS A 18 6.01 -6.88 5.09
C HIS A 18 5.57 -6.77 3.63
N LEU A 19 6.02 -5.72 2.94
CA LEU A 19 5.72 -5.45 1.54
C LEU A 19 7.02 -5.43 0.73
N GLY A 20 7.09 -6.24 -0.33
CA GLY A 20 8.27 -6.35 -1.21
C GLY A 20 8.64 -5.03 -1.87
N ALA A 21 7.67 -4.18 -2.21
CA ALA A 21 7.90 -2.81 -2.68
C ALA A 21 8.66 -1.91 -1.68
N TYR A 22 8.73 -2.30 -0.41
CA TYR A 22 9.54 -1.66 0.64
C TYR A 22 10.68 -2.57 1.14
N ASP A 23 11.25 -3.36 0.24
CA ASP A 23 12.44 -4.20 0.44
C ASP A 23 12.26 -5.40 1.37
N ASP A 24 11.02 -5.85 1.64
CA ASP A 24 10.83 -7.14 2.30
C ASP A 24 11.28 -8.30 1.40
N THR A 25 12.09 -9.19 1.95
CA THR A 25 12.61 -10.40 1.28
C THR A 25 11.97 -11.68 1.80
N PHE A 26 11.18 -11.61 2.87
CA PHE A 26 10.53 -12.75 3.50
C PHE A 26 9.10 -12.96 2.97
N VAL A 27 8.25 -11.94 3.00
CA VAL A 27 6.86 -12.05 2.52
C VAL A 27 6.79 -11.81 1.01
N ARG A 28 6.01 -12.64 0.31
CA ARG A 28 5.82 -12.53 -1.14
C ARG A 28 4.55 -11.73 -1.45
N THR A 29 4.71 -10.54 -2.04
CA THR A 29 3.60 -9.61 -2.34
C THR A 29 3.48 -9.22 -3.81
N PRO A 30 3.53 -10.17 -4.77
CA PRO A 30 3.75 -9.88 -6.19
C PRO A 30 2.71 -8.95 -6.82
N SER A 31 1.44 -9.02 -6.40
CA SER A 31 0.39 -8.14 -6.93
C SER A 31 0.56 -6.69 -6.48
N MET A 32 0.96 -6.48 -5.22
CA MET A 32 1.18 -5.13 -4.69
C MET A 32 2.50 -4.54 -5.23
N ASP A 33 3.52 -5.39 -5.38
CA ASP A 33 4.80 -4.99 -5.98
C ASP A 33 4.63 -4.56 -7.44
N ALA A 34 3.80 -5.29 -8.21
CA ALA A 34 3.46 -4.92 -9.58
C ALA A 34 2.68 -3.60 -9.66
N LEU A 35 1.72 -3.37 -8.74
CA LEU A 35 1.00 -2.10 -8.65
C LEU A 35 1.94 -0.93 -8.33
N ALA A 36 2.89 -1.11 -7.42
CA ALA A 36 3.89 -0.10 -7.09
C ALA A 36 4.79 0.22 -8.29
N ALA A 37 5.25 -0.80 -9.03
CA ALA A 37 6.10 -0.64 -10.22
C ALA A 37 5.40 0.06 -11.39
N GLN A 38 4.07 -0.01 -11.47
CA GLN A 38 3.26 0.63 -12.52
C GLN A 38 2.72 2.00 -12.09
N GLY A 39 2.99 2.43 -10.86
CA GLY A 39 2.39 3.61 -10.26
C GLY A 39 3.40 4.47 -9.50
N THR A 40 2.92 5.04 -8.40
CA THR A 40 3.74 5.86 -7.50
C THR A 40 3.75 5.21 -6.12
N LEU A 41 4.95 4.98 -5.58
CA LEU A 41 5.17 4.45 -4.24
C LEU A 41 5.50 5.61 -3.29
N PHE A 42 4.74 5.74 -2.20
CA PHE A 42 4.98 6.78 -1.20
C PHE A 42 5.93 6.25 -0.11
N GLU A 43 7.18 6.72 -0.12
CA GLU A 43 8.17 6.27 0.86
C GLU A 43 7.88 6.77 2.28
N ASN A 44 7.10 7.84 2.44
CA ASN A 44 6.85 8.52 3.71
C ASN A 44 5.34 8.80 3.91
N ALA A 45 4.54 7.74 3.95
CA ALA A 45 3.11 7.80 4.28
C ALA A 45 2.87 7.39 5.75
N TYR A 46 2.18 8.24 6.51
CA TYR A 46 1.92 8.05 7.94
C TYR A 46 0.43 8.18 8.24
N CYS A 47 -0.09 7.31 9.11
CA CYS A 47 -1.38 7.56 9.74
C CYS A 47 -1.26 8.69 10.77
N ASN A 48 -2.36 9.40 11.01
CA ASN A 48 -2.48 10.43 12.04
C ASN A 48 -2.63 9.81 13.45
N CYS A 49 -3.18 8.60 13.56
CA CYS A 49 -3.35 7.88 14.81
C CYS A 49 -3.18 6.36 14.60
N PRO A 50 -2.29 5.68 15.32
CA PRO A 50 -2.02 4.25 15.13
C PRO A 50 -3.07 3.37 15.84
N ILE A 51 -4.35 3.59 15.56
CA ILE A 51 -5.49 2.79 16.04
C ILE A 51 -6.64 2.88 15.03
N CYS A 52 -7.42 1.81 14.88
CA CYS A 52 -8.31 1.59 13.74
C CYS A 52 -9.30 2.74 13.44
N VAL A 53 -9.98 3.29 14.45
CA VAL A 53 -11.08 4.25 14.23
C VAL A 53 -10.59 5.66 13.88
N PRO A 54 -9.61 6.26 14.59
CA PRO A 54 -9.12 7.61 14.27
C PRO A 54 -7.95 7.63 13.28
N SER A 55 -7.64 6.51 12.60
CA SER A 55 -6.62 6.43 11.55
C SER A 55 -7.00 7.16 10.27
#